data_AF-A0A2E6GTI1-F1
#
_entry.id   AF-A0A2E6GTI1-F1
#
_cell.length_a   1.000
_cell.length_b   1.000
_cell.length_c   1.000
_cell.angle_alpha   90.00
_cell.angle_beta   90.00
_cell.angle_gamma   90.00
#
_symmetry.space_group_name_H-M   'P 1'
#
loop_
_entity.id
_entity.type
_entity.pdbx_description
1 polymer ?
#
loop_
_entity_poly.entity_id
_entity_poly.type
_entity_poly.pdbx_seq_one_letter_code
_entity_poly.pdbx_strand_id
1 'polypeptide(L)' 'MTKGMERIINELKGEKKKTAIERLHTENQVAKENKKLRLASDLNNLIFYLNNPETKPGGVKKEDLFLFEELKISLES' A
#
# COMPACT_ATOMS: atom_id res chain seq x y z
N MET A 1 5.16 6.22 -7.93
CA MET A 1 4.24 5.07 -7.82
C MET A 1 3.84 4.50 -9.19
N THR A 2 3.37 3.25 -9.28
CA THR A 2 2.73 2.72 -10.50
C THR A 2 1.21 3.01 -10.53
N LYS A 3 0.60 3.13 -11.71
CA LYS A 3 -0.87 3.31 -11.84
C LYS A 3 -1.69 2.22 -11.16
N GLY A 4 -1.17 0.99 -11.13
CA GLY A 4 -1.83 -0.13 -10.45
C GLY A 4 -1.92 0.09 -8.93
N MET A 5 -0.87 0.66 -8.35
CA MET A 5 -0.82 0.96 -6.92
C MET A 5 -1.78 2.10 -6.56
N GLU A 6 -1.83 3.18 -7.34
CA GLU A 6 -2.79 4.28 -7.14
C GLU A 6 -4.24 3.78 -7.18
N ARG A 7 -4.56 2.89 -8.12
CA ARG A 7 -5.90 2.27 -8.21
C ARG A 7 -6.23 1.50 -6.93
N ILE A 8 -5.31 0.66 -6.47
CA ILE A 8 -5.50 -0.15 -5.25
C ILE A 8 -5.71 0.76 -4.03
N ILE A 9 -4.89 1.81 -3.86
CA ILE A 9 -5.04 2.77 -2.75
C ILE A 9 -6.44 3.40 -2.76
N ASN A 10 -6.92 3.86 -3.91
CA ASN A 10 -8.24 4.48 -4.02
C ASN A 10 -9.38 3.51 -3.71
N GLU A 11 -9.27 2.26 -4.16
CA GLU A 11 -10.25 1.21 -3.86
C GLU A 11 -10.25 0.77 -2.39
N LEU A 12 -9.20 1.08 -1.62
CA LEU A 12 -9.10 0.74 -0.19
C LEU A 12 -9.56 1.87 0.74
N LYS A 13 -9.78 3.09 0.22
CA LYS A 13 -10.25 4.22 1.04
C LYS A 13 -11.63 3.88 1.64
N GLY A 14 -11.77 4.02 2.96
CA GLY A 14 -12.98 3.72 3.72
C GLY A 14 -13.20 2.25 4.05
N GLU A 15 -12.25 1.36 3.72
CA GLU A 15 -12.28 -0.01 4.23
C GLU A 15 -11.81 -0.09 5.69
N LYS A 16 -12.15 -1.20 6.37
CA LYS A 16 -11.56 -1.50 7.68
C LYS A 16 -10.08 -1.83 7.50
N LYS A 17 -9.22 -1.25 8.35
CA LYS A 17 -7.76 -1.48 8.33
C LYS A 17 -7.36 -2.95 8.17
N LYS A 18 -7.98 -3.86 8.93
CA LYS A 18 -7.68 -5.30 8.86
C LYS A 18 -7.95 -5.88 7.45
N THR A 19 -9.11 -5.59 6.90
CA THR A 19 -9.53 -6.04 5.55
C THR A 19 -8.62 -5.45 4.47
N ALA A 20 -8.27 -4.16 4.59
CA ALA A 20 -7.37 -3.50 3.67
C ALA A 20 -5.98 -4.14 3.66
N ILE A 21 -5.43 -4.47 4.84
CA ILE A 21 -4.13 -5.14 4.96
C ILE A 21 -4.18 -6.55 4.35
N GLU A 22 -5.21 -7.34 4.64
CA GLU A 22 -5.39 -8.68 4.05
C GLU A 22 -5.43 -8.60 2.52
N ARG A 23 -6.21 -7.66 1.98
CA ARG A 23 -6.32 -7.41 0.53
C ARG A 23 -5.00 -6.97 -0.09
N LEU A 24 -4.23 -6.10 0.57
CA LEU A 24 -2.89 -5.70 0.12
C LEU A 24 -1.92 -6.89 0.06
N HIS A 25 -2.00 -7.82 1.01
CA HIS A 25 -1.20 -9.06 0.95
C HIS A 25 -1.56 -9.91 -0.26
N THR A 26 -2.84 -10.08 -0.56
CA THR A 26 -3.31 -10.80 -1.76
C THR A 26 -2.82 -10.13 -3.04
N GLU A 27 -3.02 -8.82 -3.18
CA GLU A 27 -2.55 -8.06 -4.36
C GLU A 27 -1.03 -8.16 -4.54
N ASN A 28 -0.26 -8.14 -3.45
CA ASN A 28 1.18 -8.29 -3.49
C ASN A 28 1.60 -9.68 -3.99
N GLN A 29 0.93 -10.73 -3.53
CA GLN A 29 1.16 -12.09 -4.02
C GLN A 29 0.84 -12.20 -5.52
N VAL A 30 -0.32 -11.71 -5.95
CA VAL A 30 -0.72 -11.70 -7.37
C VAL A 30 0.27 -10.90 -8.22
N ALA A 31 0.78 -9.76 -7.73
CA ALA A 31 1.79 -8.98 -8.42
C ALA A 31 3.11 -9.77 -8.58
N LYS A 32 3.55 -10.51 -7.55
CA LYS A 32 4.74 -11.36 -7.60
C LYS A 32 4.59 -12.50 -8.59
N GLU A 33 3.47 -13.22 -8.54
CA GLU A 33 3.15 -14.34 -9.45
C GLU A 33 3.12 -13.87 -10.92
N ASN A 34 2.58 -12.68 -11.17
CA ASN A 34 2.55 -12.06 -12.49
C ASN A 34 3.85 -11.32 -12.87
N LYS A 35 4.93 -11.47 -12.10
CA LYS A 35 6.24 -10.82 -12.33
C LYS A 35 6.18 -9.29 -12.40
N LYS A 36 5.16 -8.66 -11.81
CA LYS A 36 5.02 -7.19 -11.67
C LYS A 36 5.84 -6.69 -10.48
N LEU A 37 7.16 -6.87 -10.54
CA LEU A 37 8.07 -6.65 -9.40
C LEU A 37 8.00 -5.24 -8.81
N ARG A 38 7.84 -4.21 -9.65
CA ARG A 38 7.72 -2.82 -9.16
C ARG A 38 6.45 -2.61 -8.34
N LEU A 39 5.32 -3.12 -8.80
CA LEU A 39 4.04 -3.05 -8.07
C LEU A 39 4.12 -3.85 -6.77
N ALA A 40 4.68 -5.06 -6.80
CA ALA A 40 4.90 -5.87 -5.60
C ALA A 40 5.77 -5.13 -4.57
N SER A 41 6.83 -4.44 -5.02
CA SER A 41 7.65 -3.62 -4.13
C SER A 41 6.89 -2.43 -3.54
N ASP A 42 6.10 -1.71 -4.34
CA ASP A 42 5.28 -0.59 -3.86
C ASP A 42 4.24 -1.08 -2.84
N LEU A 43 3.57 -2.20 -3.10
CA LEU A 43 2.61 -2.85 -2.18
C LEU A 43 3.28 -3.29 -0.88
N ASN A 44 4.47 -3.90 -0.97
CA ASN A 44 5.22 -4.32 0.22
C ASN A 44 5.58 -3.12 1.11
N ASN A 45 5.96 -1.99 0.51
CA ASN A 45 6.26 -0.77 1.25
C ASN A 45 5.02 -0.19 1.93
N LEU A 46 3.85 -0.23 1.28
CA LEU A 46 2.59 0.21 1.90
C LEU A 46 2.18 -0.70 3.06
N ILE A 47 2.25 -2.03 2.88
CA ILE A 47 1.98 -3.00 3.95
C ILE A 47 2.89 -2.73 5.15
N PHE A 48 4.19 -2.52 4.89
CA PHE A 48 5.13 -2.21 5.95
C PHE A 48 4.76 -0.92 6.69
N TYR A 49 4.43 0.15 5.96
CA TYR A 49 4.05 1.45 6.52
C TYR A 49 2.78 1.38 7.37
N LEU A 50 1.72 0.70 6.90
CA LEU A 50 0.46 0.58 7.63
C LEU A 50 0.58 -0.22 8.93
N ASN A 51 1.53 -1.16 8.98
CA ASN A 51 1.86 -1.94 10.18
C ASN A 51 2.85 -1.22 11.11
N ASN A 52 3.70 -0.33 10.56
CA ASN A 52 4.74 0.38 11.30
C ASN A 52 4.67 1.89 10.99
N PRO A 53 3.60 2.60 11.42
CA PRO A 53 3.33 3.97 10.99
C PRO A 53 4.39 4.99 11.44
N GLU A 54 5.20 4.67 12.46
CA GLU A 54 6.31 5.51 12.91
C GLU A 54 7.59 5.32 12.08
N THR A 55 7.63 4.31 11.22
CA THR A 55 8.82 3.95 10.43
C THR A 55 8.58 4.23 8.95
N LYS A 56 9.43 5.09 8.38
CA LYS A 56 9.42 5.34 6.94
C LYS A 56 9.99 4.13 6.18
N PRO A 57 9.24 3.52 5.22
CA PRO A 57 9.80 2.49 4.36
C PRO A 57 10.95 3.04 3.50
N GLY A 58 12.02 2.25 3.39
CA GLY A 58 13.17 2.58 2.55
C GLY A 58 12.80 2.59 1.06
N GLY A 59 13.39 3.51 0.29
CA GLY A 59 13.21 3.57 -1.16
C GLY A 59 11.86 4.13 -1.65
N VAL A 60 11.03 4.68 -0.76
CA VAL A 60 9.78 5.38 -1.12
C VAL A 60 10.03 6.89 -1.21
N LYS A 61 9.62 7.49 -2.34
CA LYS A 61 9.69 8.94 -2.56
C LYS A 61 8.76 9.68 -1.60
N LYS A 62 9.05 10.95 -1.30
CA LYS A 62 8.20 11.77 -0.42
C LYS A 62 6.77 11.93 -0.96
N GLU A 63 6.63 12.11 -2.27
CA GLU A 63 5.32 12.21 -2.93
C GLU A 63 4.49 10.93 -2.75
N ASP A 64 5.13 9.78 -2.91
CA ASP A 64 4.47 8.47 -2.76
C ASP A 64 4.07 8.19 -1.30
N LEU A 65 4.82 8.73 -0.32
CA LEU A 65 4.47 8.62 1.10
C LEU A 65 3.20 9.36 1.47
N PHE A 66 2.92 10.50 0.83
CA PHE A 66 1.71 11.27 1.10
C PHE A 66 0.45 10.43 0.85
N LEU A 67 0.45 9.64 -0.23
CA LEU A 67 -0.66 8.73 -0.54
C LEU A 67 -0.81 7.60 0.49
N PHE A 68 0.30 7.15 1.09
CA PHE A 68 0.25 6.12 2.14
C PHE A 68 -0.34 6.72 3.42
N GLU A 69 0.00 7.96 3.74
CA GLU A 69 -0.52 8.69 4.88
C GLU A 69 -2.00 9.02 4.73
N GLU A 70 -2.45 9.44 3.54
CA GLU A 70 -3.87 9.61 3.23
C GLU A 70 -4.66 8.31 3.46
N LEU A 71 -4.15 7.19 2.95
CA LEU A 71 -4.81 5.89 3.13
C LEU A 71 -4.85 5.51 4.61
N LYS A 72 -3.76 5.69 5.35
CA LYS A 72 -3.71 5.42 6.79
C LYS A 72 -4.82 6.18 7.53
N ILE A 73 -4.92 7.49 7.31
CA ILE A 73 -5.96 8.34 7.92
C ILE A 73 -7.35 7.82 7.56
N SER A 74 -7.56 7.47 6.30
CA SER A 74 -8.84 6.92 5.83
C SER A 74 -9.22 5.58 6.46
N LEU A 75 -8.25 4.75 6.85
CA LEU A 75 -8.48 3.44 7.48
C LEU A 75 -8.65 3.52 9.01
N GLU A 76 -8.31 4.66 9.60
CA GLU A 76 -8.46 4.97 11.03
C GLU A 76 -9.77 5.74 11.35
N SER A 77 -10.45 6.23 10.30
CA SER A 77 -11.76 6.92 10.38
C SER A 77 -12.93 5.94 10.40
#